data_AF-A0A9N8M5B0-F1
#
_entry.id   AF-A0A9N8M5B0-F1
#
_cell.length_a   1.000
_cell.length_b   1.000
_cell.length_c   1.000
_cell.angle_alpha   90.00
_cell.angle_beta   90.00
_cell.angle_gamma   90.00
#
_symmetry.space_group_name_H-M   'P 1'
#
loop_
_entity.id
_entity.type
_entity.pdbx_description
1 polymer ?
#
loop_
_entity_poly.entity_id
_entity_poly.type
_entity_poly.pdbx_seq_one_letter_code
_entity_poly.pdbx_strand_id
1 'polypeptide(L)'
;MASAGSSSRNQPATNSVVPAVLSSWLRARYPTMTVRQEWLEGCVEYLLESALPARPTDRTLIRQTNQQLLHADLADSTENGVLPADVLTRHKHRLGERNRGILLQIVGIM
;
A
#
# COMPACT_ATOMS: atom_id res chain seq x y z
N MET A 1 47.92 -4.78 31.97
CA MET A 1 46.79 -5.73 32.11
C MET A 1 45.58 -5.01 31.52
N ALA A 2 45.27 -5.24 30.23
CA ALA A 2 44.16 -6.10 29.78
C ALA A 2 42.80 -5.59 30.32
N SER A 3 41.74 -5.28 29.57
CA SER A 3 41.38 -5.53 28.17
C SER A 3 40.19 -4.63 27.79
N ALA A 4 39.94 -4.56 26.48
CA ALA A 4 38.84 -3.93 25.80
C ALA A 4 37.43 -4.28 26.32
N GLY A 5 36.50 -3.36 26.09
CA GLY A 5 35.06 -3.57 26.14
C GLY A 5 34.35 -2.81 25.02
N SER A 6 34.65 -3.17 23.77
CA SER A 6 33.74 -2.91 22.64
C SER A 6 32.50 -3.78 22.80
N SER A 7 31.31 -3.20 22.58
CA SER A 7 30.05 -3.81 22.08
C SER A 7 28.87 -2.97 22.60
N SER A 8 27.84 -2.60 21.87
CA SER A 8 27.32 -3.16 20.63
C SER A 8 26.56 -2.07 19.86
N ARG A 9 27.08 -1.75 18.67
CA ARG A 9 26.33 -1.16 17.57
C ARG A 9 25.66 -2.35 16.89
N ASN A 10 24.34 -2.53 17.03
CA ASN A 10 23.47 -3.29 16.12
C ASN A 10 22.03 -3.36 16.66
N GLN A 11 21.15 -2.48 16.20
CA GLN A 11 19.74 -2.84 16.03
C GLN A 11 19.58 -3.33 14.59
N PRO A 12 19.24 -4.60 14.34
CA PRO A 12 18.90 -5.05 13.00
C PRO A 12 17.49 -4.58 12.62
N ALA A 13 17.32 -4.29 11.33
CA ALA A 13 16.21 -3.61 10.69
C ALA A 13 14.82 -4.21 10.99
N THR A 14 13.81 -3.33 10.97
CA THR A 14 12.40 -3.66 10.82
C THR A 14 12.21 -4.68 9.70
N ASN A 15 11.92 -5.94 10.05
CA ASN A 15 11.50 -7.00 9.11
C ASN A 15 10.10 -6.65 8.59
N SER A 16 10.00 -5.60 7.78
CA SER A 16 8.79 -5.31 7.02
C SER A 16 8.62 -6.42 6.00
N VAL A 17 7.58 -7.24 6.16
CA VAL A 17 7.21 -8.27 5.19
C VAL A 17 6.94 -7.65 3.81
N VAL A 18 6.55 -6.38 3.78
CA VAL A 18 6.30 -5.60 2.57
C VAL A 18 7.63 -5.10 1.97
N PRO A 19 7.95 -5.49 0.72
CA PRO A 19 9.14 -4.99 0.04
C PRO A 19 9.02 -3.50 -0.32
N ALA A 20 10.10 -2.73 -0.14
CA ALA A 20 10.11 -1.28 -0.40
C ALA A 20 9.72 -0.91 -1.85
N VAL A 21 10.01 -1.79 -2.81
CA VAL A 21 9.63 -1.63 -4.22
C VAL A 21 8.11 -1.62 -4.40
N LEU A 22 7.38 -2.43 -3.63
CA LEU A 22 5.93 -2.51 -3.68
C LEU A 22 5.29 -1.22 -3.14
N SER A 23 5.73 -0.75 -1.97
CA SER A 23 5.25 0.50 -1.38
C SER A 23 5.58 1.72 -2.25
N SER A 24 6.73 1.71 -2.93
CA SER A 24 7.11 2.77 -3.87
C SER A 24 6.27 2.74 -5.14
N TRP A 25 5.99 1.53 -5.66
CA TRP A 25 5.10 1.36 -6.81
C TRP A 25 3.67 1.79 -6.51
N LEU A 26 3.11 1.42 -5.35
CA LEU A 26 1.76 1.81 -4.94
C LEU A 26 1.62 3.34 -4.84
N ARG A 27 2.58 4.02 -4.22
CA ARG A 27 2.61 5.50 -4.16
C ARG A 27 2.71 6.16 -5.53
N ALA A 28 3.47 5.57 -6.45
CA ALA A 28 3.57 6.08 -7.82
C ALA A 28 2.29 5.83 -8.63
N ARG A 29 1.66 4.67 -8.44
CA ARG A 29 0.46 4.26 -9.19
C ARG A 29 -0.80 4.96 -8.68
N TYR A 30 -0.92 5.13 -7.37
CA TYR A 30 -2.07 5.68 -6.67
C TYR A 30 -1.64 6.87 -5.80
N PRO A 31 -1.22 8.00 -6.41
CA PRO A 31 -0.58 9.11 -5.70
C PRO A 31 -1.47 9.86 -4.72
N THR A 32 -2.78 9.63 -4.80
CA THR A 32 -3.82 10.29 -3.99
C THR A 32 -4.40 9.38 -2.92
N MET A 33 -3.96 8.11 -2.88
CA MET A 33 -4.48 7.09 -1.98
C MET A 33 -3.36 6.54 -1.11
N THR A 34 -3.64 6.39 0.18
CA THR A 34 -2.75 5.70 1.11
C THR A 34 -3.37 4.35 1.45
N VAL A 35 -2.68 3.26 1.09
CA VAL A 35 -3.05 1.90 1.47
C VAL A 35 -2.72 1.70 2.94
N ARG A 36 -3.63 1.08 3.71
CA ARG A 36 -3.36 0.76 5.12
C ARG A 36 -2.20 -0.22 5.21
N GLN A 37 -1.24 0.08 6.08
CA GLN A 37 -0.07 -0.77 6.26
C GLN A 37 -0.44 -2.19 6.69
N GLU A 38 -1.37 -2.33 7.64
CA GLU A 38 -1.87 -3.61 8.15
C GLU A 38 -2.53 -4.48 7.06
N TRP A 39 -3.30 -3.85 6.16
CA TRP A 39 -3.91 -4.54 5.03
C TRP A 39 -2.85 -4.99 4.03
N LEU A 40 -1.84 -4.15 3.77
CA LEU A 40 -0.76 -4.46 2.83
C LEU A 40 0.14 -5.59 3.33
N GLU A 41 0.47 -5.60 4.61
CA GLU A 41 1.22 -6.68 5.26
C GLU A 41 0.47 -8.01 5.15
N GLY A 42 -0.80 -8.05 5.58
CA GLY A 42 -1.62 -9.27 5.48
C GLY A 42 -1.82 -9.75 4.04
N CYS A 43 -1.94 -8.83 3.08
CA CYS A 43 -2.04 -9.16 1.66
C CYS A 43 -0.74 -9.81 1.15
N VAL A 44 0.43 -9.27 1.49
CA VAL A 44 1.71 -9.84 1.08
C VAL A 44 1.94 -11.20 1.73
N GLU A 45 1.65 -11.35 3.03
CA GLU A 45 1.74 -12.63 3.74
C GLU A 45 0.86 -13.69 3.07
N TYR A 46 -0.43 -13.38 2.86
CA TYR A 46 -1.36 -14.27 2.16
C TYR A 46 -0.84 -14.66 0.77
N LEU A 47 -0.34 -13.70 -0.02
CA LEU A 47 0.15 -13.98 -1.35
C LEU A 47 1.38 -14.90 -1.33
N LEU A 48 2.31 -14.70 -0.40
CA LEU A 48 3.50 -15.53 -0.25
C LEU A 48 3.17 -16.96 0.20
N GLU A 49 2.11 -17.14 1.00
CA GLU A 49 1.69 -18.44 1.49
C GLU A 49 0.81 -19.23 0.51
N SER A 50 -0.06 -18.55 -0.24
CA SER A 50 -1.17 -19.22 -0.96
C SER A 50 -1.10 -19.13 -2.48
N ALA A 51 -0.54 -18.05 -3.03
CA ALA A 51 -0.75 -17.69 -4.44
C ALA A 51 0.54 -17.55 -5.25
N LEU A 52 1.66 -17.29 -4.57
CA LEU A 52 2.96 -17.04 -5.18
C LEU A 52 3.92 -18.22 -4.95
N PRO A 53 4.90 -18.41 -5.83
CA PRO A 53 6.01 -19.32 -5.56
C PRO A 53 6.82 -18.82 -4.36
N ALA A 54 7.56 -19.71 -3.70
CA ALA A 54 8.38 -19.40 -2.52
C ALA A 54 9.36 -18.23 -2.68
N ARG A 55 9.74 -17.88 -3.92
CA ARG A 55 10.53 -16.69 -4.27
C ARG A 55 9.89 -15.99 -5.46
N PRO A 56 8.88 -15.13 -5.27
CA PRO A 56 8.30 -14.38 -6.36
C PRO A 56 9.25 -13.27 -6.82
N THR A 57 9.15 -12.89 -8.09
CA THR A 57 9.78 -11.64 -8.56
C THR A 57 8.98 -10.44 -8.07
N ASP A 58 9.63 -9.29 -7.93
CA ASP A 58 8.98 -8.01 -7.59
C ASP A 58 7.80 -7.72 -8.53
N ARG A 59 7.97 -7.98 -9.83
CA ARG A 59 6.92 -7.79 -10.84
C ARG A 59 5.70 -8.67 -10.57
N THR A 60 5.91 -9.92 -10.17
CA THR A 60 4.81 -10.85 -9.86
C THR A 60 4.09 -10.39 -8.59
N LEU A 61 4.84 -10.02 -7.54
CA LEU A 61 4.28 -9.56 -6.29
C LEU A 61 3.48 -8.26 -6.48
N ILE A 62 4.02 -7.27 -7.19
CA ILE A 62 3.33 -6.02 -7.52
C ILE A 62 2.03 -6.30 -8.27
N ARG A 63 2.08 -7.16 -9.29
CA ARG A 63 0.89 -7.48 -10.09
C ARG A 63 -0.20 -8.14 -9.23
N GLN A 64 0.16 -9.13 -8.42
CA GLN A 64 -0.81 -9.84 -7.59
C GLN A 64 -1.35 -8.97 -6.45
N THR A 65 -0.51 -8.19 -5.79
CA THR A 65 -0.95 -7.24 -4.76
C THR A 65 -1.91 -6.21 -5.35
N ASN A 66 -1.58 -5.67 -6.53
CA ASN A 66 -2.47 -4.74 -7.22
C ASN A 66 -3.81 -5.39 -7.58
N GLN A 67 -3.80 -6.65 -8.00
CA GLN A 67 -5.03 -7.38 -8.26
C GLN A 67 -5.87 -7.55 -7.00
N GLN A 68 -5.26 -7.93 -5.87
CA GLN A 68 -5.96 -8.02 -4.58
C GLN A 68 -6.56 -6.67 -4.17
N LEU A 69 -5.81 -5.58 -4.33
CA LEU A 69 -6.31 -4.23 -4.02
C LEU A 69 -7.53 -3.85 -4.88
N LEU A 70 -7.53 -4.18 -6.17
CA LEU A 70 -8.66 -3.88 -7.07
C LEU A 70 -9.90 -4.75 -6.77
N HIS A 71 -9.75 -5.87 -6.08
CA HIS A 71 -10.86 -6.72 -5.63
C HIS A 71 -11.27 -6.46 -4.18
N ALA A 72 -10.47 -5.74 -3.41
CA ALA A 72 -10.76 -5.41 -2.03
C ALA A 72 -11.79 -4.30 -1.90
N ASP A 73 -12.45 -4.25 -0.75
CA ASP A 73 -13.15 -3.05 -0.33
C ASP A 73 -12.12 -1.95 0.00
N LEU A 74 -12.23 -0.80 -0.65
CA LEU A 74 -11.38 0.36 -0.41
C LEU A 74 -11.61 0.96 0.98
N ALA A 75 -12.79 0.76 1.58
CA ALA A 75 -13.04 1.19 2.96
C ALA A 75 -12.13 0.46 3.96
N ASP A 76 -11.83 -0.82 3.70
CA ASP A 76 -10.99 -1.67 4.55
C ASP A 76 -9.50 -1.58 4.20
N SER A 77 -9.18 -1.39 2.92
CA SER A 77 -7.81 -1.44 2.41
C SER A 77 -7.08 -0.09 2.39
N THR A 78 -7.77 1.04 2.60
CA THR A 78 -7.19 2.39 2.52
C THR A 78 -7.39 3.20 3.81
N GLU A 79 -6.43 4.07 4.15
CA GLU A 79 -6.45 4.87 5.39
C GLU A 79 -7.37 6.08 5.29
N ASN A 80 -7.41 6.72 4.13
CA ASN A 80 -8.11 8.00 3.94
C ASN A 80 -8.92 7.99 2.65
N GLY A 81 -10.12 8.57 2.73
CA GLY A 81 -10.91 8.89 1.55
C GLY A 81 -10.15 9.87 0.66
N VAL A 82 -10.12 9.59 -0.64
CA VAL A 82 -9.41 10.43 -1.63
C VAL A 82 -10.15 11.74 -1.94
N LEU A 83 -11.42 11.83 -1.52
CA LEU A 83 -12.27 12.98 -1.79
C LEU A 83 -12.20 14.02 -0.66
N PRO A 84 -12.28 15.32 -0.98
CA PRO A 84 -12.42 16.37 0.03
C PRO A 84 -13.66 16.14 0.90
N ALA A 85 -13.57 16.43 2.20
CA ALA A 85 -14.69 16.25 3.13
C ALA A 85 -15.94 17.05 2.75
N ASP A 86 -15.78 18.15 2.03
CA ASP A 86 -16.85 19.04 1.60
C ASP A 86 -17.35 18.75 0.18
N VAL A 87 -16.93 17.63 -0.44
CA VAL A 87 -17.30 17.24 -1.82
C VAL A 87 -18.80 17.24 -2.07
N LEU A 88 -19.61 16.89 -1.06
CA LEU A 88 -21.07 16.83 -1.16
C LEU A 88 -21.74 18.22 -1.16
N THR A 89 -21.06 19.23 -0.62
CA THR A 89 -21.60 20.59 -0.48
C THR A 89 -21.17 21.54 -1.59
N ARG A 90 -20.20 21.13 -2.42
CA ARG A 90 -19.69 21.96 -3.53
C ARG A 90 -20.56 21.81 -4.77
N HIS A 91 -21.33 22.84 -5.10
CA HIS A 91 -22.22 22.84 -6.28
C HIS A 91 -21.49 22.89 -7.63
N LYS A 92 -20.24 23.37 -7.68
CA LYS A 92 -19.42 23.38 -8.90
C LYS A 92 -17.95 23.30 -8.56
N HIS A 93 -17.38 22.11 -8.70
CA HIS A 93 -15.97 21.88 -8.45
C HIS A 93 -15.39 20.85 -9.42
N ARG A 94 -14.10 20.98 -9.72
CA ARG A 94 -13.36 20.00 -10.50
C ARG A 94 -12.58 19.12 -9.53
N LEU A 95 -12.91 17.83 -9.50
CA LEU A 95 -12.13 16.84 -8.78
C LEU A 95 -10.94 16.39 -9.63
N GLY A 96 -9.79 16.25 -8.97
CA GLY A 96 -8.53 15.84 -9.59
C GLY A 96 -7.62 17.01 -10.01
N GLU A 97 -6.36 16.92 -9.60
CA GLU A 97 -5.29 17.79 -10.08
C GLU A 97 -4.81 17.34 -11.48
N ARG A 98 -4.17 18.25 -12.24
CA ARG A 98 -3.48 17.85 -13.48
C ARG A 98 -2.48 16.74 -13.13
N ASN A 99 -2.67 15.56 -13.75
CA ASN A 99 -1.83 14.36 -13.64
C ASN A 99 -1.94 13.55 -12.33
N ARG A 100 -2.98 13.74 -11.51
CA ARG A 100 -3.26 12.86 -10.38
C ARG A 100 -4.61 12.16 -10.55
N GLY A 101 -4.54 10.86 -10.81
CA GLY A 101 -5.72 10.00 -10.83
C GLY A 101 -6.28 9.80 -9.42
N ILE A 102 -7.58 9.52 -9.35
CA ILE A 102 -8.27 9.14 -8.12
C ILE A 102 -8.80 7.72 -8.33
N LEU A 103 -8.50 6.82 -7.40
CA LEU A 103 -9.12 5.50 -7.37
C LEU A 103 -10.41 5.59 -6.54
N LEU A 104 -11.52 5.12 -7.10
CA LEU A 104 -12.82 5.06 -6.44
C LEU A 104 -13.40 3.65 -6.58
N GLN A 105 -14.21 3.27 -5.59
CA GLN A 105 -15.04 2.07 -5.64
C GLN A 105 -16.49 2.47 -5.89
N ILE A 106 -17.12 1.80 -6.84
CA ILE A 106 -18.55 1.96 -7.10
C ILE A 106 -19.30 1.06 -6.11
N VAL A 107 -20.01 1.67 -5.16
CA VAL A 107 -20.76 0.95 -4.12
C VAL A 107 -22.12 0.45 -4.64
N GLY A 108 -22.68 1.10 -5.67
CA GLY A 108 -23.91 0.68 -6.33
C GLY A 108 -24.17 1.48 -7.59
N ILE A 109 -24.85 0.86 -8.55
CA ILE A 109 -25.40 1.50 -9.75
C ILE A 109 -26.90 1.21 -9.73
N MET A 110 -27.72 2.25 -9.82
CA MET A 110 -29.17 2.15 -9.97
C MET A 110 -29.56 2.28 -11.43
#